data_AF-A0A524PTZ9-F1
#
_entry.id   AF-A0A524PTZ9-F1
#
_cell.length_a   1.000
_cell.length_b   1.000
_cell.length_c   1.000
_cell.angle_alpha   90.00
_cell.angle_beta   90.00
_cell.angle_gamma   90.00
#
_symmetry.space_group_name_H-M   'P 1'
#
loop_
_entity.id
_entity.type
_entity.pdbx_description
1 polymer ?
#
loop_
_entity_poly.entity_id
_entity_poly.type
_entity_poly.pdbx_seq_one_letter_code
_entity_poly.pdbx_strand_id
1 'polypeptide(L)'
;MGDLIRTSLRIFTAVIIMAFSVNVYGQADMSQVVEAFNSGVAIMKINPDGAIVSFEKVIILANEVGAEADEIKGQASKQIPKMYWESAKILAGKKDYEGALVKLDACIETSGKVGDKEQASKASST
;
A
#
# COMPACT_ATOMS: atom_id res chain seq x y z
N MET A 1 -47.18 7.84 -33.82
CA MET A 1 -45.88 7.15 -33.67
C MET A 1 -44.69 8.10 -33.47
N GLY A 2 -44.70 9.34 -33.99
CA GLY A 2 -43.56 10.27 -33.86
C GLY A 2 -43.29 10.82 -32.44
N ASP A 3 -44.32 11.03 -31.62
CA ASP A 3 -44.16 11.63 -30.28
C ASP A 3 -43.69 10.64 -29.21
N LEU A 4 -44.01 9.35 -29.39
CA LEU A 4 -43.50 8.25 -28.54
C LEU A 4 -41.99 8.07 -28.72
N ILE A 5 -41.48 8.18 -29.96
CA ILE A 5 -40.05 8.07 -30.29
C ILE A 5 -39.25 9.27 -29.77
N ARG A 6 -39.84 10.48 -29.79
CA ARG A 6 -39.20 11.69 -29.26
C ARG A 6 -39.16 11.70 -27.73
N THR A 7 -40.18 11.16 -27.08
CA THR A 7 -40.25 11.04 -25.62
C THR A 7 -39.30 9.95 -25.11
N SER A 8 -39.21 8.81 -25.80
CA SER A 8 -38.26 7.74 -25.46
C SER A 8 -36.80 8.15 -25.67
N LEU A 9 -36.50 8.95 -26.70
CA LEU A 9 -35.14 9.48 -26.94
C LEU A 9 -34.72 10.48 -25.84
N ARG A 10 -35.64 11.30 -25.34
CA ARG A 10 -35.38 12.25 -24.24
C ARG A 10 -35.19 11.56 -22.88
N ILE A 11 -35.95 10.50 -22.63
CA ILE A 11 -35.79 9.66 -21.43
C ILE A 11 -34.46 8.90 -21.49
N PHE A 12 -34.05 8.43 -22.67
CA PHE A 12 -32.76 7.75 -22.86
C PHE A 12 -31.57 8.68 -22.59
N THR A 13 -31.64 9.95 -23.00
CA THR A 13 -30.60 10.95 -22.69
C THR A 13 -30.56 11.34 -21.20
N ALA A 14 -31.69 11.33 -20.49
CA ALA A 14 -31.76 11.68 -19.07
C ALA A 14 -31.18 10.59 -18.14
N VAL A 15 -31.25 9.31 -18.53
CA VAL A 15 -30.73 8.19 -17.71
C VAL A 15 -29.21 8.07 -17.77
N ILE A 16 -28.57 8.51 -18.87
CA ILE A 16 -27.10 8.44 -19.03
C ILE A 16 -26.36 9.45 -18.14
N ILE A 17 -27.01 10.54 -17.73
CA ILE A 17 -26.40 11.60 -16.91
C ILE A 17 -26.37 11.21 -15.41
N MET A 18 -27.14 10.21 -14.98
CA MET A 18 -27.27 9.83 -13.55
C MET A 18 -26.25 8.78 -13.07
N ALA A 19 -25.42 8.23 -13.96
CA ALA A 19 -24.47 7.17 -13.62
C ALA A 19 -23.12 7.67 -13.04
N PHE A 20 -22.89 8.98 -12.99
CA PHE A 20 -21.76 9.55 -12.25
C PHE A 20 -22.19 9.87 -10.81
N SER A 21 -22.48 8.83 -10.04
CA SER A 21 -22.37 8.91 -8.57
C SER A 21 -20.88 9.00 -8.23
N VAL A 22 -20.31 10.20 -8.40
CA VAL A 22 -19.01 10.53 -7.80
C VAL A 22 -19.21 10.43 -6.29
N ASN A 23 -18.65 9.36 -5.72
CA ASN A 23 -18.44 9.26 -4.29
C ASN A 23 -17.47 10.40 -3.91
N VAL A 24 -18.03 11.56 -3.52
CA VAL A 24 -17.28 12.67 -2.92
C VAL A 24 -17.04 12.34 -1.44
N TYR A 25 -16.37 11.22 -1.19
CA TYR A 25 -15.67 10.98 0.07
C TYR A 25 -14.21 11.24 -0.25
N GLY A 26 -13.63 12.28 0.35
CA GLY A 26 -12.39 12.92 -0.07
C GLY A 26 -11.35 11.95 -0.61
N GLN A 27 -11.09 12.05 -1.93
CA GLN A 27 -10.04 11.30 -2.59
C GLN A 27 -8.73 11.58 -1.84
N ALA A 28 -8.00 10.52 -1.47
CA ALA A 28 -6.67 10.71 -0.90
C ALA A 28 -5.85 11.61 -1.83
N ASP A 29 -5.08 12.52 -1.24
CA ASP A 29 -4.20 13.41 -1.97
C ASP A 29 -2.72 13.00 -1.79
N MET A 30 -1.86 13.56 -2.64
CA MET A 30 -0.43 13.28 -2.59
C MET A 30 0.22 13.70 -1.26
N SER A 31 -0.32 14.72 -0.56
CA SER A 31 0.22 15.15 0.74
C SER A 31 0.10 14.02 1.76
N GLN A 32 -1.05 13.35 1.81
CA GLN A 32 -1.29 12.23 2.72
C GLN A 32 -0.35 11.04 2.44
N VAL A 33 -0.07 10.76 1.16
CA VAL A 33 0.90 9.72 0.76
C VAL A 33 2.30 10.07 1.28
N VAL A 34 2.74 11.31 1.09
CA VAL A 34 4.06 11.79 1.51
C VAL A 34 4.18 11.84 3.04
N GLU A 35 3.14 12.30 3.74
CA GLU A 35 3.10 12.32 5.21
C GLU A 35 3.19 10.92 5.82
N ALA A 36 2.46 9.95 5.25
CA ALA A 36 2.54 8.56 5.67
C ALA A 36 3.94 7.97 5.42
N PHE A 37 4.55 8.30 4.27
CA PHE A 37 5.90 7.84 3.95
C PHE A 37 6.95 8.40 4.92
N ASN A 38 6.89 9.70 5.18
CA ASN A 38 7.77 10.38 6.13
C ASN A 38 7.60 9.84 7.55
N SER A 39 6.36 9.53 7.96
CA SER A 39 6.08 8.89 9.25
C SER A 39 6.77 7.52 9.36
N GLY A 40 6.70 6.71 8.31
CA GLY A 40 7.42 5.43 8.24
C GLY A 40 8.94 5.62 8.37
N VAL A 41 9.52 6.53 7.59
CA VAL A 41 10.96 6.82 7.62
C VAL A 41 11.42 7.33 9.00
N ALA A 42 10.62 8.15 9.68
CA ALA A 42 10.97 8.68 11.00
C ALA A 42 11.11 7.59 12.07
N ILE A 43 10.31 6.52 11.98
CA ILE A 43 10.26 5.48 13.01
C ILE A 43 10.94 4.18 12.60
N MET A 44 11.34 4.01 11.34
CA MET A 44 11.90 2.74 10.81
C MET A 44 13.10 2.18 11.57
N LYS A 45 13.91 3.05 12.20
CA LYS A 45 15.06 2.64 13.02
C LYS A 45 14.71 2.37 14.49
N ILE A 46 13.57 2.87 14.97
CA ILE A 46 13.16 2.85 16.37
C ILE A 46 12.11 1.75 16.59
N ASN A 47 11.13 1.69 15.69
CA ASN A 47 10.02 0.75 15.70
C ASN A 47 9.77 0.25 14.27
N PRO A 48 10.50 -0.80 13.83
CA PRO A 48 10.33 -1.37 12.49
C PRO A 48 8.89 -1.83 12.23
N ASP A 49 8.21 -2.41 13.22
CA ASP A 49 6.82 -2.86 13.07
C ASP A 49 5.86 -1.68 12.86
N GLY A 50 6.05 -0.58 13.58
CA GLY A 50 5.30 0.66 13.34
C GLY A 50 5.56 1.26 11.95
N ALA A 51 6.80 1.17 11.47
CA ALA A 51 7.15 1.64 10.14
C ALA A 51 6.49 0.79 9.04
N ILE A 52 6.37 -0.53 9.22
CA ILE A 52 5.63 -1.41 8.29
C ILE A 52 4.21 -0.90 8.12
N VAL A 53 3.49 -0.65 9.22
CA VAL A 53 2.12 -0.14 9.19
C VAL A 53 2.03 1.19 8.43
N SER A 54 3.02 2.07 8.62
CA SER A 54 3.08 3.36 7.92
C SER A 54 3.33 3.18 6.42
N PHE A 55 4.23 2.28 6.01
CA PHE A 55 4.50 1.99 4.59
C PHE A 55 3.34 1.23 3.92
N GLU A 56 2.62 0.37 4.63
CA GLU A 56 1.39 -0.25 4.13
C GLU A 56 0.30 0.80 3.91
N LYS A 57 0.18 1.78 4.82
CA LYS A 57 -0.72 2.93 4.63
C LYS A 57 -0.35 3.75 3.40
N VAL A 58 0.95 3.95 3.11
CA VAL A 58 1.39 4.58 1.86
C VAL A 58 0.85 3.83 0.64
N ILE A 59 0.94 2.50 0.62
CA ILE A 59 0.47 1.69 -0.50
C ILE A 59 -1.05 1.85 -0.69
N ILE A 60 -1.81 1.86 0.41
CA ILE A 60 -3.27 2.07 0.38
C ILE A 60 -3.60 3.45 -0.20
N LEU A 61 -3.03 4.52 0.36
CA LEU A 61 -3.28 5.90 -0.11
C LEU A 61 -2.81 6.11 -1.54
N ALA A 62 -1.66 5.55 -1.92
CA ALA A 62 -1.15 5.66 -3.29
C ALA A 62 -2.04 4.94 -4.31
N ASN A 63 -2.69 3.83 -3.92
CA ASN A 63 -3.68 3.17 -4.80
C ASN A 63 -4.93 4.03 -5.02
N GLU A 64 -5.32 4.86 -4.05
CA GLU A 64 -6.44 5.79 -4.18
C GLU A 64 -6.08 7.03 -5.02
N VAL A 65 -4.84 7.51 -4.93
CA VAL A 65 -4.31 8.60 -5.77
C VAL A 65 -4.11 8.14 -7.21
N GLY A 66 -3.59 6.93 -7.42
CA GLY A 66 -3.31 6.36 -8.73
C GLY A 66 -1.88 6.63 -9.21
N ALA A 67 -1.68 6.69 -10.53
CA ALA A 67 -0.36 6.62 -11.17
C ALA A 67 0.64 7.68 -10.71
N GLU A 68 0.17 8.85 -10.26
CA GLU A 68 1.04 9.90 -9.72
C GLU A 68 1.82 9.43 -8.49
N ALA A 69 1.24 8.55 -7.67
CA ALA A 69 1.83 8.05 -6.43
C ALA A 69 2.59 6.73 -6.57
N ASP A 70 2.70 6.17 -7.79
CA ASP A 70 3.31 4.85 -8.02
C ASP A 70 4.80 4.81 -7.63
N GLU A 71 5.53 5.92 -7.79
CA GLU A 71 6.93 5.98 -7.38
C GLU A 71 7.07 5.81 -5.86
N ILE A 72 6.31 6.58 -5.07
CA ILE A 72 6.36 6.54 -3.61
C ILE A 72 5.84 5.19 -3.10
N LYS A 73 4.79 4.64 -3.73
CA LYS A 73 4.30 3.28 -3.48
C LYS A 73 5.41 2.24 -3.70
N GLY A 74 6.15 2.34 -4.80
CA GLY A 74 7.27 1.46 -5.10
C GLY A 74 8.39 1.58 -4.07
N GLN A 75 8.70 2.79 -3.61
CA GLN A 75 9.68 3.02 -2.55
C GLN A 75 9.23 2.42 -1.21
N ALA A 76 7.99 2.67 -0.79
CA ALA A 76 7.43 2.11 0.44
C ALA A 76 7.42 0.57 0.43
N SER A 77 6.98 -0.01 -0.70
CA SER A 77 6.96 -1.46 -0.89
C SER A 77 8.34 -2.10 -0.71
N LYS A 78 9.42 -1.43 -1.15
CA LYS A 78 10.80 -1.90 -0.97
C LYS A 78 11.32 -1.74 0.46
N GLN A 79 10.71 -0.90 1.29
CA GLN A 79 11.12 -0.75 2.70
C GLN A 79 10.49 -1.81 3.60
N ILE A 80 9.27 -2.27 3.31
CA ILE A 80 8.55 -3.28 4.09
C ILE A 80 9.40 -4.53 4.38
N PRO A 81 10.00 -5.23 3.39
CA PRO A 81 10.81 -6.42 3.68
C PRO A 81 12.03 -6.11 4.55
N LYS A 82 12.64 -4.94 4.38
CA LYS A 82 13.77 -4.51 5.22
C LYS A 82 13.35 -4.30 6.67
N MET A 83 12.13 -3.82 6.90
CA MET A 83 11.59 -3.63 8.25
C MET A 83 11.23 -4.95 8.92
N TYR A 84 10.68 -5.92 8.17
CA TYR A 84 10.47 -7.27 8.68
C TYR A 84 11.78 -7.91 9.14
N TRP A 85 12.85 -7.74 8.35
CA TRP A 85 14.18 -8.20 8.74
C TRP A 85 14.72 -7.53 10.01
N GLU A 86 14.57 -6.21 10.14
CA GLU A 86 14.99 -5.51 11.37
C GLU A 86 14.15 -5.90 12.59
N SER A 87 12.84 -6.12 12.43
CA SER A 87 11.97 -6.66 13.50
C SER A 87 12.42 -8.06 13.91
N ALA A 88 12.75 -8.94 12.95
CA ALA A 88 13.27 -10.27 13.23
C ALA A 88 14.55 -10.23 14.08
N LYS A 89 15.50 -9.34 13.74
CA LYS A 89 16.73 -9.16 14.53
C LYS A 89 16.45 -8.72 15.97
N ILE A 90 15.48 -7.82 16.17
CA ILE A 90 15.07 -7.37 17.50
C ILE A 90 14.50 -8.54 18.32
N LEU A 91 13.63 -9.36 17.72
CA LEU A 91 13.03 -10.52 18.39
C LEU A 91 14.07 -11.59 18.71
N ALA A 92 14.97 -11.90 17.77
CA ALA A 92 16.08 -12.82 18.00
C ALA A 92 17.00 -12.34 19.14
N GLY A 93 17.29 -11.04 19.19
CA GLY A 93 18.04 -10.43 20.30
C GLY A 93 17.34 -10.55 21.67
N LYS A 94 16.00 -10.63 21.67
CA LYS A 94 15.16 -10.91 22.84
C LYS A 94 14.97 -12.41 23.12
N LYS A 95 15.60 -13.29 22.32
CA LYS A 95 15.45 -14.76 22.36
C LYS A 95 14.05 -15.25 21.99
N ASP A 96 13.24 -14.40 21.36
CA ASP A 96 11.98 -14.79 20.77
C ASP A 96 12.22 -15.31 19.34
N TYR A 97 12.66 -16.55 19.24
CA TYR A 97 13.02 -17.16 17.98
C TYR A 97 11.80 -17.52 17.12
N GLU A 98 10.70 -17.90 17.75
CA GLU A 98 9.44 -18.18 17.05
C GLU A 98 8.91 -16.89 16.40
N GLY A 99 8.86 -15.79 17.14
CA GLY A 99 8.48 -14.48 16.61
C GLY A 99 9.45 -14.01 15.52
N ALA A 100 10.75 -14.23 15.69
CA ALA A 100 11.75 -13.89 14.67
C ALA A 100 11.52 -14.66 13.37
N LEU A 101 11.24 -15.96 13.43
CA LEU A 101 10.94 -16.78 12.24
C LEU A 101 9.72 -16.27 11.50
N VAL A 102 8.64 -15.93 12.21
CA VAL A 102 7.44 -15.32 11.59
C VAL A 102 7.78 -14.05 10.83
N LYS A 103 8.67 -13.20 11.39
CA LYS A 103 9.13 -11.98 10.72
C LYS A 103 10.04 -12.27 9.52
N LEU A 104 10.88 -13.30 9.58
CA LEU A 104 11.71 -13.73 8.46
C LEU A 104 10.86 -14.28 7.30
N ASP A 105 9.82 -15.07 7.59
CA ASP A 105 8.90 -15.56 6.56
C ASP A 105 8.18 -14.40 5.86
N ALA A 106 7.68 -13.43 6.64
CA ALA A 106 7.09 -12.21 6.09
C ALA A 106 8.09 -11.39 5.27
N CYS A 107 9.37 -11.33 5.69
CA CYS A 107 10.44 -10.70 4.92
C CYS A 107 10.63 -11.40 3.56
N ILE A 108 10.69 -12.74 3.53
CA ILE A 108 10.87 -13.52 2.30
C ILE A 108 9.68 -13.30 1.36
N GLU A 109 8.46 -13.40 1.87
CA GLU A 109 7.23 -13.22 1.08
C GLU A 109 7.18 -11.82 0.45
N THR A 110 7.39 -10.79 1.27
CA THR A 110 7.30 -9.39 0.81
C THR A 110 8.45 -9.01 -0.11
N SER A 111 9.66 -9.54 0.12
CA SER A 111 10.80 -9.40 -0.79
C SER A 111 10.50 -10.02 -2.15
N GLY A 112 9.87 -11.20 -2.18
CA GLY A 112 9.41 -11.86 -3.41
C GLY A 112 8.43 -10.99 -4.20
N LYS A 113 7.45 -10.37 -3.53
CA LYS A 113 6.46 -9.47 -4.17
C LYS A 113 7.10 -8.28 -4.86
N VAL A 114 8.20 -7.74 -4.33
CA VAL A 114 8.90 -6.57 -4.89
C VAL A 114 10.11 -6.93 -5.75
N GLY A 115 10.40 -8.22 -5.93
CA GLY A 115 11.54 -8.71 -6.70
C GLY A 115 12.91 -8.53 -6.01
N ASP A 116 12.94 -8.26 -4.70
CA ASP A 116 14.18 -8.09 -3.92
C ASP A 116 14.77 -9.45 -3.53
N LYS A 117 15.40 -10.12 -4.50
CA LYS A 117 15.98 -11.45 -4.30
C LYS A 117 17.12 -11.47 -3.27
N GLU A 118 17.86 -10.38 -3.14
CA GLU A 118 18.96 -10.27 -2.18
C GLU A 118 18.42 -10.31 -0.75
N GLN A 119 17.40 -9.50 -0.46
CA GLN A 119 16.78 -9.46 0.85
C GLN A 119 16.08 -10.78 1.20
N ALA A 120 15.42 -11.43 0.23
CA ALA A 120 14.83 -12.76 0.42
C ALA A 120 15.90 -13.82 0.77
N SER A 121 17.01 -13.84 0.03
CA SER A 121 18.12 -14.78 0.26
C SER A 121 18.70 -14.61 1.66
N LYS A 122 18.94 -13.35 2.06
CA LYS A 122 19.44 -13.01 3.40
C LYS A 122 18.53 -13.52 4.51
N ALA A 123 17.22 -13.34 4.37
CA ALA A 123 16.25 -13.82 5.34
C ALA A 123 16.19 -15.35 5.43
N SER A 124 16.32 -16.06 4.31
CA SER A 124 16.26 -17.53 4.26
C SER A 124 17.53 -18.26 4.70
N SER A 125 18.65 -17.56 4.88
CA SER A 125 19.97 -18.13 5.16
C SER A 125 20.50 -17.83 6.56
N THR A 126 19.70 -17.18 7.41
CA THR A 126 20.02 -16.82 8.81
C THR A 126 19.40 -17.83 9.75
#